data_AF-A0A7C4L076-F1
#
_entry.id   AF-A0A7C4L076-F1
#
_cell.length_a   1.000
_cell.length_b   1.000
_cell.length_c   1.000
_cell.angle_alpha   90.00
_cell.angle_beta   90.00
_cell.angle_gamma   90.00
#
_symmetry.space_group_name_H-M   'P 1'
#
loop_
_entity.id
_entity.type
_entity.pdbx_description
1 polymer ?
#
loop_
_entity_poly.entity_id
_entity_poly.type
_entity_poly.pdbx_seq_one_letter_code
_entity_poly.pdbx_strand_id
1 'polypeptide(L)'
;MILAGLIIFAQQAGWLGPRVNWWALFILIPAFGSLSGAYYAFQYSQRFNTAVRSSLGSAVVLFTLTFMFLLGLDWSVYWPLMVIAPGVSVLLNGFGGREGLNMAFWIGLGAVYLGFGFLGINTGWVDLRNRFEPYNWWALAILIPAFGALIMASISMVQKQRPGKIIGLVIFGILMAGTGLIAFFSANWSLFAPVLLIAAGLGILLGIFGEKSQA
;
A
#
# COMPACT_ATOMS: atom_id res chain seq x y z
N MET A 1 -30.06 -17.62 9.91
CA MET A 1 -29.89 -19.07 9.63
C MET A 1 -30.88 -19.58 8.59
N ILE A 2 -32.18 -19.29 8.72
CA ILE A 2 -33.20 -19.72 7.73
C ILE A 2 -32.93 -19.16 6.31
N LEU A 3 -32.54 -17.88 6.20
CA LEU A 3 -32.21 -17.25 4.92
C LEU A 3 -31.00 -17.93 4.23
N ALA A 4 -29.95 -18.24 5.00
CA ALA A 4 -28.77 -18.93 4.50
C ALA A 4 -29.12 -20.35 4.00
N GLY A 5 -29.99 -21.08 4.73
CA GLY A 5 -30.45 -22.40 4.32
C GLY A 5 -31.25 -22.39 3.01
N LEU A 6 -32.17 -21.43 2.84
CA LEU A 6 -32.94 -21.27 1.60
C LEU A 6 -32.06 -20.94 0.38
N ILE A 7 -31.02 -20.13 0.57
CA ILE A 7 -30.12 -19.75 -0.52
C ILE A 7 -29.19 -20.91 -0.92
N ILE A 8 -28.68 -21.68 0.06
CA ILE A 8 -27.89 -22.90 -0.22
C ILE A 8 -28.74 -23.90 -1.00
N PHE A 9 -30.00 -24.08 -0.62
CA PHE A 9 -30.94 -24.93 -1.34
C PHE A 9 -31.19 -24.43 -2.78
N ALA A 10 -31.41 -23.13 -2.96
CA ALA A 10 -31.61 -22.54 -4.29
C ALA A 10 -30.34 -22.62 -5.18
N GLN A 11 -29.15 -22.59 -4.60
CA GLN A 11 -27.89 -22.85 -5.32
C GLN A 11 -27.75 -24.32 -5.72
N GLN A 12 -28.05 -25.26 -4.82
CA GLN A 12 -28.02 -26.70 -5.13
C GLN A 12 -29.10 -27.10 -6.14
N ALA A 13 -30.25 -26.40 -6.13
CA ALA A 13 -31.33 -26.55 -7.10
C ALA A 13 -31.03 -25.91 -8.48
N GLY A 14 -29.90 -25.23 -8.63
CA GLY A 14 -29.48 -24.60 -9.90
C GLY A 14 -30.24 -23.33 -10.27
N TRP A 15 -31.04 -22.75 -9.36
CA TRP A 15 -31.83 -21.53 -9.61
C TRP A 15 -30.99 -20.26 -9.53
N LEU A 16 -29.91 -20.31 -8.76
CA LEU A 16 -28.89 -19.27 -8.69
C LEU A 16 -27.71 -19.78 -9.51
N GLY A 17 -27.40 -19.11 -10.63
CA GLY A 17 -26.35 -19.55 -11.56
C GLY A 17 -25.02 -19.88 -10.86
N PRO A 18 -24.17 -20.74 -11.44
CA PRO A 18 -23.10 -21.48 -10.76
C PRO A 18 -21.95 -20.67 -10.11
N ARG A 19 -22.03 -19.33 -10.06
CA ARG A 19 -20.91 -18.46 -9.66
C ARG A 19 -21.27 -17.27 -8.76
N VAL A 20 -22.52 -17.14 -8.29
CA VAL A 20 -22.89 -15.99 -7.44
C VAL A 20 -22.56 -16.26 -5.98
N ASN A 21 -21.52 -15.62 -5.45
CA ASN A 21 -21.13 -15.68 -4.04
C ASN A 21 -22.03 -14.78 -3.19
N TRP A 22 -23.30 -15.12 -3.04
CA TRP A 22 -24.30 -14.35 -2.26
C TRP A 22 -23.86 -14.05 -0.82
N TRP A 23 -23.04 -14.93 -0.22
CA TRP A 23 -22.51 -14.74 1.13
C TRP A 23 -21.60 -13.50 1.23
N ALA A 24 -21.04 -13.02 0.11
CA ALA A 24 -20.27 -11.79 0.09
C ALA A 24 -21.12 -10.56 0.47
N LEU A 25 -22.46 -10.63 0.36
CA LEU A 25 -23.36 -9.60 0.89
C LEU A 25 -23.19 -9.40 2.40
N PHE A 26 -22.74 -10.41 3.15
CA PHE A 26 -22.43 -10.23 4.57
C PHE A 26 -21.20 -9.33 4.80
N ILE A 27 -20.26 -9.28 3.84
CA ILE A 27 -19.09 -8.38 3.88
C ILE A 27 -19.51 -6.93 3.61
N LEU A 28 -20.62 -6.70 2.89
CA LEU A 28 -21.16 -5.34 2.71
C LEU A 28 -21.57 -4.69 4.03
N ILE A 29 -22.02 -5.46 5.02
CA ILE A 29 -22.48 -4.91 6.31
C ILE A 29 -21.36 -4.09 6.99
N PRO A 30 -20.16 -4.65 7.27
CA PRO A 30 -19.05 -3.87 7.80
C PRO A 30 -18.46 -2.86 6.79
N ALA A 31 -18.62 -3.08 5.48
CA ALA A 31 -18.19 -2.10 4.47
C ALA A 31 -19.02 -0.80 4.55
N PHE A 32 -20.35 -0.92 4.63
CA PHE A 32 -21.25 0.21 4.85
C PHE A 32 -21.06 0.81 6.25
N GLY A 33 -20.78 0.00 7.28
CA GLY A 33 -20.40 0.49 8.60
C GLY A 33 -19.14 1.37 8.59
N SER A 34 -18.13 0.98 7.80
CA SER A 34 -16.92 1.80 7.61
C SER A 34 -17.22 3.10 6.87
N LEU A 35 -18.07 3.05 5.83
CA LEU A 35 -18.46 4.23 5.07
C LEU A 35 -19.30 5.22 5.90
N SER A 36 -20.24 4.72 6.70
CA SER A 36 -21.02 5.56 7.61
C SER A 36 -20.14 6.15 8.70
N GLY A 37 -19.18 5.38 9.23
CA GLY A 37 -18.15 5.88 10.15
C GLY A 37 -17.35 7.05 9.56
N ALA A 38 -16.93 6.95 8.30
CA ALA A 38 -16.27 8.04 7.59
C ALA A 38 -17.17 9.27 7.45
N TYR A 39 -18.44 9.07 7.08
CA TYR A 39 -19.42 10.15 6.93
C TYR A 39 -19.66 10.89 8.25
N TYR A 40 -19.89 10.17 9.36
CA TYR A 40 -20.09 10.79 10.67
C TYR A 40 -18.82 11.47 11.19
N ALA A 41 -17.64 10.86 11.00
CA ALA A 41 -16.37 11.48 11.35
C ALA A 41 -16.12 12.78 10.59
N PHE A 42 -16.52 12.82 9.32
CA PHE A 42 -16.44 14.04 8.50
C PHE A 42 -17.45 15.08 8.96
N GLN A 43 -18.70 14.71 9.19
CA GLN A 43 -19.73 15.64 9.66
C GLN A 43 -19.40 16.26 11.02
N TYR A 44 -18.84 15.49 11.95
CA TYR A 44 -18.47 15.98 13.27
C TYR A 44 -17.27 16.93 13.23
N SER A 45 -16.25 16.61 12.43
CA SER A 45 -15.00 17.37 12.40
C SER A 45 -14.93 18.44 11.31
N GLN A 46 -15.83 18.39 10.32
CA GLN A 46 -15.84 19.18 9.08
C GLN A 46 -14.49 19.20 8.36
N ARG A 47 -13.65 18.19 8.62
CA ARG A 47 -12.28 18.08 8.14
C ARG A 47 -12.02 16.66 7.72
N PHE A 48 -11.22 16.52 6.67
CA PHE A 48 -10.78 15.21 6.20
C PHE A 48 -9.65 14.69 7.10
N ASN A 49 -9.94 14.35 8.35
CA ASN A 49 -8.96 13.96 9.36
C ASN A 49 -8.55 12.47 9.27
N THR A 50 -7.69 12.01 10.18
CA THR A 50 -7.22 10.61 10.24
C THR A 50 -8.37 9.61 10.39
N ALA A 51 -9.41 9.91 11.17
CA ALA A 51 -10.54 9.01 11.39
C ALA A 51 -11.39 8.83 10.11
N VAL A 52 -11.59 9.91 9.34
CA VAL A 52 -12.27 9.85 8.03
C VAL A 52 -11.49 8.96 7.07
N ARG A 53 -10.16 9.14 7.00
CA ARG A 53 -9.31 8.39 6.06
C ARG A 53 -9.17 6.93 6.41
N SER A 54 -9.03 6.60 7.70
CA SER A 54 -8.94 5.20 8.13
C SER A 54 -10.24 4.45 7.82
N SER A 55 -11.38 5.12 8.05
CA SER A 55 -12.72 4.58 7.80
C SER A 55 -13.02 4.43 6.30
N LEU A 56 -12.58 5.39 5.47
CA LEU A 56 -12.62 5.25 4.00
C LEU A 56 -11.69 4.15 3.52
N GLY A 57 -10.49 4.07 4.07
CA GLY A 57 -9.50 3.04 3.73
C GLY A 57 -10.03 1.62 3.99
N SER A 58 -10.66 1.39 5.14
CA SER A 58 -11.30 0.10 5.43
C SER A 58 -12.49 -0.18 4.51
N ALA A 59 -13.31 0.83 4.21
CA ALA A 59 -14.41 0.69 3.26
C ALA A 59 -13.90 0.27 1.87
N VAL A 60 -12.86 0.91 1.34
CA VAL A 60 -12.26 0.58 0.03
C VAL A 60 -11.82 -0.88 -0.03
N VAL A 61 -11.14 -1.38 1.01
CA VAL A 61 -10.70 -2.79 1.07
C VAL A 61 -11.89 -3.74 1.10
N LEU A 62 -12.87 -3.49 1.97
CA LEU A 62 -14.03 -4.38 2.12
C LEU A 62 -14.93 -4.37 0.89
N PHE A 63 -15.16 -3.22 0.27
CA PHE A 63 -15.90 -3.13 -1.00
C PHE A 63 -15.18 -3.87 -2.12
N THR A 64 -13.87 -3.68 -2.27
CA THR A 64 -13.08 -4.40 -3.28
C THR A 64 -13.22 -5.91 -3.13
N LEU A 65 -13.03 -6.41 -1.90
CA LEU A 65 -13.18 -7.84 -1.60
C LEU A 65 -14.60 -8.36 -1.87
N THR A 66 -15.61 -7.58 -1.47
CA THR A 66 -17.02 -7.90 -1.72
C THR A 66 -17.29 -8.02 -3.21
N PHE A 67 -16.90 -7.03 -4.01
CA PHE A 67 -17.14 -7.04 -5.45
C PHE A 67 -16.38 -8.15 -6.16
N MET A 68 -15.14 -8.46 -5.74
CA MET A 68 -14.39 -9.61 -6.26
C MET A 68 -15.17 -10.92 -6.08
N PHE A 69 -15.75 -11.15 -4.89
CA PHE A 69 -16.56 -12.34 -4.65
C PHE A 69 -17.91 -12.29 -5.37
N LEU A 70 -18.67 -11.19 -5.28
CA LEU A 70 -20.00 -11.07 -5.89
C LEU A 70 -19.98 -11.28 -7.40
N LEU A 71 -18.97 -10.73 -8.07
CA LEU A 71 -18.78 -10.87 -9.52
C LEU A 71 -18.11 -12.19 -9.90
N GLY A 72 -17.67 -12.99 -8.93
CA GLY A 72 -16.97 -14.24 -9.17
C GLY A 72 -15.66 -14.04 -9.95
N LEU A 73 -14.93 -12.96 -9.65
CA LEU A 73 -13.68 -12.65 -10.33
C LEU A 73 -12.63 -13.74 -10.07
N ASP A 74 -11.89 -14.10 -11.13
CA ASP A 74 -10.81 -15.08 -11.02
C ASP A 74 -9.65 -14.52 -10.19
N TRP A 75 -9.39 -15.14 -9.05
CA TRP A 75 -8.30 -14.76 -8.15
C TRP A 75 -6.91 -14.84 -8.82
N SER A 76 -6.71 -15.73 -9.80
CA SER A 76 -5.44 -15.81 -10.52
C SER A 76 -5.14 -14.53 -11.32
N VAL A 77 -6.18 -13.82 -11.76
CA VAL A 77 -6.08 -12.59 -12.54
C VAL A 77 -6.19 -11.35 -11.65
N TYR A 78 -7.19 -11.32 -10.76
CA TYR A 78 -7.62 -10.10 -10.05
C TYR A 78 -7.06 -9.94 -8.64
N TRP A 79 -6.21 -10.84 -8.14
CA TRP A 79 -5.51 -10.64 -6.87
C TRP A 79 -4.80 -9.28 -6.72
N PRO A 80 -4.30 -8.60 -7.79
CA PRO A 80 -3.66 -7.29 -7.62
C PRO A 80 -4.60 -6.21 -7.06
N LEU A 81 -5.92 -6.37 -7.18
CA LEU A 81 -6.90 -5.50 -6.52
C LEU A 81 -6.71 -5.52 -4.98
N MET A 82 -6.28 -6.64 -4.41
CA MET A 82 -5.96 -6.77 -2.98
C MET A 82 -4.63 -6.12 -2.60
N VAL A 83 -3.81 -5.68 -3.55
CA VAL A 83 -2.66 -4.80 -3.32
C VAL A 83 -3.08 -3.33 -3.47
N ILE A 84 -3.88 -3.02 -4.51
CA ILE A 84 -4.35 -1.66 -4.79
C ILE A 84 -5.20 -1.15 -3.62
N ALA A 85 -6.17 -1.92 -3.14
CA ALA A 85 -7.12 -1.41 -2.14
C ALA A 85 -6.46 -1.04 -0.79
N PRO A 86 -5.62 -1.89 -0.17
CA PRO A 86 -4.81 -1.48 0.98
C PRO A 86 -3.81 -0.37 0.63
N GLY A 87 -3.22 -0.39 -0.57
CA GLY A 87 -2.35 0.67 -1.07
C GLY A 87 -3.04 2.04 -1.07
N VAL A 88 -4.27 2.12 -1.55
CA VAL A 88 -5.12 3.33 -1.51
C VAL A 88 -5.41 3.73 -0.07
N SER A 89 -5.72 2.78 0.82
CA SER A 89 -5.93 3.06 2.24
C SER A 89 -4.69 3.72 2.88
N VAL A 90 -3.50 3.16 2.63
CA VAL A 90 -2.22 3.71 3.11
C VAL A 90 -1.95 5.08 2.48
N LEU A 91 -2.22 5.25 1.18
CA LEU A 91 -2.07 6.51 0.44
C LEU A 91 -2.98 7.60 1.03
N LEU A 92 -4.24 7.29 1.33
CA LEU A 92 -5.19 8.22 1.96
C LEU A 92 -4.69 8.69 3.33
N ASN A 93 -4.13 7.78 4.13
CA ASN A 93 -3.50 8.12 5.41
C ASN A 93 -2.22 8.96 5.25
N GLY A 94 -1.70 9.04 4.02
CA GLY A 94 -0.61 9.90 3.59
C GLY A 94 -0.84 11.41 3.74
N PHE A 95 -2.09 11.84 3.60
CA PHE A 95 -2.46 13.24 3.42
C PHE A 95 -2.72 14.01 4.72
N GLY A 96 -1.84 14.10 5.73
CA GLY A 96 -2.30 14.71 7.00
C GLY A 96 -1.30 15.07 8.07
N GLY A 97 -0.02 15.06 7.75
CA GLY A 97 1.01 15.40 8.73
C GLY A 97 1.15 16.91 8.93
N ARG A 98 1.93 17.30 9.94
CA ARG A 98 2.52 18.65 10.04
C ARG A 98 3.27 19.07 8.76
N GLU A 99 3.72 18.08 7.99
CA GLU A 99 4.47 18.22 6.73
C GLU A 99 3.58 18.18 5.47
N GLY A 100 2.25 18.09 5.60
CA GLY A 100 1.32 17.94 4.46
C GLY A 100 1.24 16.50 3.95
N LEU A 101 2.31 16.00 3.34
CA LEU A 101 2.43 14.60 2.89
C LEU A 101 3.37 13.84 3.84
N ASN A 102 3.00 12.61 4.22
CA ASN A 102 3.84 11.75 5.05
C ASN A 102 4.32 10.51 4.28
N MET A 103 5.09 9.64 4.95
CA MET A 103 5.64 8.44 4.33
C MET A 103 4.59 7.45 3.81
N ALA A 104 3.41 7.41 4.42
CA ALA A 104 2.30 6.56 3.98
C ALA A 104 1.80 6.97 2.59
N PHE A 105 1.89 8.24 2.20
CA PHE A 105 1.57 8.67 0.83
C PHE A 105 2.45 7.92 -0.19
N TRP A 106 3.77 7.96 0.03
CA TRP A 106 4.74 7.37 -0.90
C TRP A 106 4.69 5.85 -0.90
N ILE A 107 4.51 5.22 0.26
CA ILE A 107 4.34 3.76 0.37
C ILE A 107 3.06 3.33 -0.35
N GLY A 108 1.95 4.04 -0.09
CA GLY A 108 0.67 3.76 -0.74
C GLY A 108 0.75 3.94 -2.25
N LEU A 109 1.44 4.98 -2.74
CA LEU A 109 1.64 5.22 -4.16
C LEU A 109 2.48 4.10 -4.83
N GLY A 110 3.53 3.62 -4.17
CA GLY A 110 4.31 2.46 -4.62
C GLY A 110 3.47 1.18 -4.69
N ALA A 111 2.65 0.92 -3.68
CA ALA A 111 1.75 -0.24 -3.63
C ALA A 111 0.67 -0.17 -4.73
N VAL A 112 0.05 1.00 -4.93
CA VAL A 112 -0.94 1.23 -5.98
C VAL A 112 -0.31 1.05 -7.37
N TYR A 113 0.86 1.62 -7.61
CA TYR A 113 1.62 1.42 -8.86
C TYR A 113 1.89 -0.06 -9.13
N LEU A 114 2.39 -0.79 -8.13
CA LEU A 114 2.67 -2.22 -8.24
C LEU A 114 1.41 -3.03 -8.54
N GLY A 115 0.32 -2.74 -7.83
CA GLY A 115 -0.97 -3.40 -8.05
C GLY A 115 -1.54 -3.14 -9.44
N PHE A 116 -1.49 -1.91 -9.95
CA PHE A 116 -1.91 -1.61 -11.33
C PHE A 116 -1.03 -2.28 -12.38
N GLY A 117 0.28 -2.33 -12.16
CA GLY A 117 1.20 -3.01 -13.07
C GLY A 117 0.89 -4.51 -13.18
N PHE A 118 0.70 -5.19 -12.05
CA PHE A 118 0.31 -6.61 -12.07
C PHE A 118 -1.10 -6.83 -12.62
N LEU A 119 -2.05 -5.94 -12.33
CA LEU A 119 -3.39 -6.04 -12.90
C LEU A 119 -3.36 -5.95 -14.42
N GLY A 120 -2.62 -4.97 -14.97
CA GLY A 120 -2.48 -4.79 -16.41
C GLY A 120 -1.78 -5.96 -17.11
N ILE A 121 -0.80 -6.58 -16.45
CA ILE A 121 -0.14 -7.80 -16.94
C ILE A 121 -1.13 -8.98 -16.94
N ASN A 122 -1.83 -9.21 -15.82
CA ASN A 122 -2.72 -10.36 -15.68
C ASN A 122 -3.95 -10.29 -16.61
N THR A 123 -4.45 -9.09 -16.89
CA THR A 123 -5.57 -8.90 -17.84
C THR A 123 -5.12 -8.88 -19.30
N GLY A 124 -3.81 -8.88 -19.56
CA GLY A 124 -3.25 -8.76 -20.91
C GLY A 124 -3.37 -7.36 -21.53
N TRP A 125 -3.73 -6.34 -20.74
CA TRP A 125 -3.83 -4.96 -21.23
C TRP A 125 -2.47 -4.34 -21.50
N VAL A 126 -1.45 -4.71 -20.70
CA VAL A 126 -0.11 -4.13 -20.78
C VAL A 126 0.93 -5.22 -20.64
N ASP A 127 1.80 -5.32 -21.64
CA ASP A 127 2.88 -6.30 -21.65
C ASP A 127 4.18 -5.72 -21.07
N LEU A 128 4.10 -5.28 -19.81
CA LEU A 128 5.20 -4.59 -19.11
C LEU A 128 6.47 -5.44 -19.03
N ARG A 129 6.35 -6.77 -18.97
CA ARG A 129 7.49 -7.69 -18.90
C ARG A 129 8.36 -7.54 -20.13
N ASN A 130 7.77 -7.68 -21.32
CA ASN A 130 8.49 -7.59 -22.59
C ASN A 130 8.94 -6.15 -22.88
N ARG A 131 8.16 -5.15 -22.45
CA ARG A 131 8.49 -3.74 -22.72
C ARG A 131 9.69 -3.23 -21.94
N PHE A 132 9.94 -3.78 -20.75
CA PHE A 132 11.00 -3.32 -19.86
C PHE A 132 12.22 -4.24 -19.83
N GLU A 133 12.26 -5.35 -20.58
CA GLU A 133 13.48 -6.17 -20.66
C GLU A 133 14.72 -5.32 -21.03
N PRO A 134 15.87 -5.51 -20.36
CA PRO A 134 16.18 -6.49 -19.29
C PRO A 134 15.87 -6.01 -17.86
N TYR A 135 15.20 -4.87 -17.71
CA TYR A 135 14.94 -4.21 -16.43
C TYR A 135 13.65 -4.68 -15.74
N ASN A 136 13.66 -4.62 -14.41
CA ASN A 136 12.51 -4.96 -13.60
C ASN A 136 11.62 -3.74 -13.34
N TRP A 137 10.51 -3.60 -14.08
CA TRP A 137 9.55 -2.49 -13.93
C TRP A 137 8.99 -2.34 -12.51
N TRP A 138 8.88 -3.46 -11.77
CA TRP A 138 8.35 -3.48 -10.40
C TRP A 138 9.31 -2.82 -9.41
N ALA A 139 10.59 -2.68 -9.74
CA ALA A 139 11.55 -1.99 -8.89
C ALA A 139 11.23 -0.49 -8.72
N LEU A 140 10.50 0.10 -9.66
CA LEU A 140 9.97 1.47 -9.50
C LEU A 140 9.05 1.59 -8.27
N ALA A 141 8.33 0.53 -7.89
CA ALA A 141 7.51 0.51 -6.69
C ALA A 141 8.33 0.67 -5.39
N ILE A 142 9.61 0.29 -5.40
CA ILE A 142 10.55 0.43 -4.29
C ILE A 142 11.21 1.81 -4.33
N LEU A 143 11.50 2.32 -5.53
CA LEU A 143 12.11 3.64 -5.71
C LEU A 143 11.17 4.79 -5.34
N ILE A 144 9.85 4.62 -5.51
CA ILE A 144 8.85 5.63 -5.11
C ILE A 144 8.96 5.98 -3.61
N PRO A 145 8.85 5.02 -2.66
CA PRO A 145 9.04 5.32 -1.24
C PRO A 145 10.48 5.72 -0.92
N ALA A 146 11.49 5.20 -1.62
CA ALA A 146 12.87 5.66 -1.42
C ALA A 146 13.03 7.17 -1.69
N PHE A 147 12.49 7.64 -2.81
CA PHE A 147 12.47 9.05 -3.18
C PHE A 147 11.66 9.88 -2.18
N GLY A 148 10.50 9.36 -1.77
CA GLY A 148 9.68 9.98 -0.73
C GLY A 148 10.42 10.18 0.58
N ALA A 149 11.18 9.18 1.05
CA ALA A 149 11.97 9.29 2.27
C ALA A 149 13.04 10.39 2.18
N LEU A 150 13.71 10.53 1.03
CA LEU A 150 14.72 11.57 0.83
C LEU A 150 14.10 12.98 0.81
N ILE A 151 12.97 13.17 0.12
CA ILE A 151 12.22 14.43 0.18
C ILE A 151 11.84 14.77 1.61
N MET A 152 11.29 13.79 2.33
CA MET A 152 10.85 13.97 3.72
C MET A 152 12.03 14.26 4.66
N ALA A 153 13.20 13.68 4.41
CA ALA A 153 14.43 14.02 5.11
C ALA A 153 14.82 15.47 4.87
N SER A 154 14.82 15.94 3.61
CA SER A 154 15.11 17.34 3.26
C SER A 154 14.12 18.32 3.90
N ILE A 155 12.82 18.03 3.86
CA ILE A 155 11.80 18.84 4.53
C ILE A 155 12.03 18.86 6.04
N SER A 156 12.36 17.70 6.63
CA SER A 156 12.65 17.57 8.07
C SER A 156 13.89 18.37 8.48
N MET A 157 14.90 18.49 7.61
CA MET A 157 16.07 19.37 7.82
C MET A 157 15.68 20.85 7.84
N VAL A 158 14.88 21.30 6.87
CA VAL A 158 14.40 22.70 6.79
C VAL A 158 13.54 23.05 8.01
N GLN A 159 12.71 22.11 8.46
CA GLN A 159 11.85 22.27 9.63
C GLN A 159 12.58 22.10 10.98
N LYS A 160 13.91 21.91 10.97
CA LYS A 160 14.74 21.69 12.16
C LYS A 160 14.18 20.61 13.10
N GLN A 161 13.67 19.53 12.51
CA GLN A 161 13.16 18.40 13.28
C GLN A 161 14.30 17.62 13.95
N ARG A 162 13.94 16.67 14.83
CA ARG A 162 14.92 15.87 15.58
C ARG A 162 15.91 15.17 14.62
N PRO A 163 17.23 15.22 14.93
CA PRO A 163 18.25 14.64 14.06
C PRO A 163 18.04 13.14 13.83
N GLY A 164 17.55 12.40 14.83
CA GLY A 164 17.24 10.98 14.70
C GLY A 164 16.19 10.67 13.61
N LYS A 165 15.14 11.49 13.45
CA LYS A 165 14.15 11.32 12.37
C LYS A 165 14.79 11.54 11.00
N ILE A 166 15.59 12.59 10.87
CA ILE A 166 16.28 12.92 9.60
C ILE A 166 17.21 11.78 9.21
N ILE A 167 18.06 11.33 10.14
CA ILE A 167 19.00 10.23 9.93
C ILE A 167 18.25 8.95 9.55
N GLY A 168 17.17 8.60 10.27
CA GLY A 168 16.35 7.44 9.96
C GLY A 168 15.74 7.48 8.55
N LEU A 169 15.22 8.64 8.12
CA LEU A 169 14.68 8.81 6.77
C LEU A 169 15.75 8.75 5.68
N VAL A 170 16.94 9.33 5.92
CA VAL A 170 18.06 9.25 4.98
C VAL A 170 18.53 7.81 4.81
N ILE A 171 18.74 7.08 5.91
CA ILE A 171 19.17 5.67 5.86
C ILE A 171 18.13 4.83 5.12
N PHE A 172 16.85 4.95 5.51
CA PHE A 172 15.77 4.24 4.85
C PHE A 172 15.73 4.55 3.35
N GLY A 173 15.83 5.82 2.97
CA GLY A 173 15.84 6.27 1.59
C GLY A 173 17.01 5.70 0.79
N ILE A 174 18.23 5.74 1.34
CA ILE A 174 19.43 5.19 0.69
C ILE A 174 19.33 3.67 0.53
N LEU A 175 18.90 2.95 1.57
CA LEU A 175 18.76 1.49 1.52
C LEU A 175 17.72 1.09 0.48
N MET A 176 16.53 1.69 0.52
CA MET A 176 15.47 1.40 -0.45
C MET A 176 15.85 1.82 -1.86
N ALA A 177 16.56 2.94 -2.04
CA ALA A 177 17.07 3.36 -3.35
C ALA A 177 18.09 2.34 -3.88
N GLY A 178 19.02 1.89 -3.03
CA GLY A 178 19.99 0.85 -3.38
C GLY A 178 19.30 -0.45 -3.77
N THR A 179 18.41 -0.97 -2.91
CA THR A 179 17.57 -2.15 -3.18
C THR A 179 16.78 -2.02 -4.48
N GLY A 180 16.14 -0.86 -4.71
CA GLY A 180 15.37 -0.59 -5.92
C GLY A 180 16.23 -0.52 -7.17
N LEU A 181 17.42 0.10 -7.12
CA LEU A 181 18.34 0.15 -8.26
C LEU A 181 18.91 -1.24 -8.58
N ILE A 182 19.35 -2.00 -7.57
CA ILE A 182 19.83 -3.37 -7.75
C ILE A 182 18.75 -4.23 -8.40
N ALA A 183 17.53 -4.14 -7.89
CA ALA A 183 16.38 -4.83 -8.46
C ALA A 183 16.11 -4.38 -9.90
N PHE A 184 16.10 -3.07 -10.17
CA PHE A 184 15.80 -2.51 -11.50
C PHE A 184 16.77 -3.04 -12.57
N PHE A 185 18.06 -3.12 -12.24
CA PHE A 185 19.11 -3.62 -13.14
C PHE A 185 19.26 -5.15 -13.16
N SER A 186 18.42 -5.90 -12.44
CA SER A 186 18.57 -7.35 -12.29
C SER A 186 19.97 -7.76 -11.79
N ALA A 187 20.59 -6.92 -10.94
CA ALA A 187 21.96 -7.11 -10.48
C ALA A 187 22.07 -8.21 -9.41
N ASN A 188 23.26 -8.78 -9.25
CA ASN A 188 23.47 -9.95 -8.40
C ASN A 188 23.43 -9.61 -6.89
N TRP A 189 22.42 -10.10 -6.18
CA TRP A 189 22.18 -9.82 -4.76
C TRP A 189 23.30 -10.27 -3.83
N SER A 190 24.06 -11.30 -4.21
CA SER A 190 25.15 -11.83 -3.38
C SER A 190 26.26 -10.79 -3.11
N LEU A 191 26.46 -9.86 -4.04
CA LEU A 191 27.50 -8.83 -3.92
C LEU A 191 27.01 -7.60 -3.14
N PHE A 192 25.73 -7.24 -3.29
CA PHE A 192 25.21 -5.97 -2.76
C PHE A 192 24.51 -6.09 -1.41
N ALA A 193 23.99 -7.28 -1.05
CA ALA A 193 23.33 -7.48 0.24
C ALA A 193 24.24 -7.16 1.45
N PRO A 194 25.53 -7.56 1.48
CA PRO A 194 26.44 -7.21 2.58
C PRO A 194 26.68 -5.69 2.66
N VAL A 195 26.79 -5.00 1.52
CA VAL A 195 27.03 -3.55 1.45
C VAL A 195 25.85 -2.78 2.03
N LEU A 196 24.62 -3.17 1.70
CA LEU A 196 23.41 -2.57 2.27
C LEU A 196 23.32 -2.79 3.78
N LEU A 197 23.67 -3.98 4.28
CA LEU A 197 23.71 -4.27 5.71
C LEU A 197 24.73 -3.41 6.45
N ILE A 198 25.93 -3.22 5.88
CA ILE A 198 26.96 -2.35 6.46
C ILE A 198 26.47 -0.90 6.51
N ALA A 199 25.88 -0.39 5.41
CA ALA A 199 25.33 0.95 5.35
C ALA A 199 24.21 1.18 6.38
N ALA A 200 23.31 0.19 6.53
CA ALA A 200 22.25 0.22 7.53
C ALA A 200 22.81 0.27 8.96
N GLY A 201 23.80 -0.59 9.27
CA GLY A 201 24.44 -0.65 10.57
C GLY A 201 25.15 0.66 10.95
N LEU A 202 25.94 1.23 10.01
CA LEU A 202 26.60 2.53 10.21
C LEU A 202 25.59 3.65 10.46
N GLY A 203 24.51 3.68 9.68
CA GLY A 203 23.45 4.66 9.85
C GLY A 203 22.81 4.62 11.24
N ILE A 204 22.46 3.43 11.73
CA ILE A 204 21.87 3.25 13.06
C ILE A 204 22.82 3.73 14.15
N LEU A 205 24.10 3.37 14.05
CA LEU A 205 25.12 3.82 15.01
C LEU A 205 25.21 5.34 15.05
N LEU A 206 25.31 6.00 13.89
CA LEU A 206 25.36 7.46 13.80
C LEU A 206 24.09 8.13 14.37
N GLY A 207 22.92 7.51 14.17
CA GLY A 207 21.67 7.98 14.77
C GLY A 207 21.67 7.94 16.30
N ILE A 208 22.15 6.84 16.89
CA ILE A 208 22.21 6.67 18.35
C ILE A 208 23.24 7.60 18.98
N PHE A 209 24.43 7.73 18.38
CA PHE A 209 25.49 8.59 18.92
C PHE A 209 25.18 10.09 18.76
N GLY A 210 24.44 10.47 17.72
CA GLY A 210 23.99 11.85 17.52
C GLY A 210 23.02 12.35 18.60
N GLU A 211 22.20 11.47 19.19
CA GLU A 211 21.28 11.83 20.28
C GLU A 211 21.98 12.08 21.62
N LYS A 212 23.08 11.36 21.90
CA LYS A 212 23.80 11.47 23.19
C LYS A 212 24.67 12.72 23.31
N SER A 213 25.00 13.40 22.22
CA SER A 213 25.90 14.57 22.25
C SER A 213 25.17 15.90 22.53
N GLN A 214 23.85 15.91 22.67
CA GLN A 214 23.04 17.12 22.92
C GLN A 214 22.34 17.13 24.29
N ALA A 215 22.68 16.20 25.18
CA ALA A 215 22.30 16.21 26.59
C ALA A 215 23.49 16.67 27.45
#